data_AF-A0A5C3KLZ5-F1
#
_entry.id   AF-A0A5C3KLZ5-F1
#
_cell.length_a   1.000
_cell.length_b   1.000
_cell.length_c   1.000
_cell.angle_alpha   90.00
_cell.angle_beta   90.00
_cell.angle_gamma   90.00
#
_symmetry.space_group_name_H-M   'P 1'
#
loop_
_entity.id
_entity.type
_entity.pdbx_description
1 polymer ?
#
loop_
_entity_poly.entity_id
_entity_poly.type
_entity_poly.pdbx_seq_one_letter_code
_entity_poly.pdbx_strand_id
1 'polypeptide(L)'
;LEPDELWKSEMKKRIDANLEELLKDARLTYEQKVDATGPREEERRGELYYDYLQAVQDLRSWARDEYAGALERERKEIEWCRESGAEVPVGFVDEAQKEEQYLMLDAFRRMTEARLGGSRPETDESGVSSAESSVIFTPPQRSESVLSSAESSIIFTPERSVIDEEIRLKAEKHAEQQEEFRRRAEGIKKSVMQRKPTSFSSFSASSFAASATSSQSATPTPTPPVSQMSQEDMMRIFIFHDQQWMRITQLSAFPVLHFGDFPWPLLSFGAPRGVGELGVEGVEGYMFGAFGICREDLQKTKERVREHMKKWSCSERFENVFLKRVPEEGGEREMVRKGAALVVAHLNEILGRF
;
A
#
# COMPACT_ATOMS: atom_id res chain seq x y z
N LEU A 1 -19.90 -15.08 -8.29
CA LEU A 1 -19.10 -16.30 -8.50
C LEU A 1 -17.70 -16.01 -8.01
N GLU A 2 -17.10 -16.90 -7.24
CA GLU A 2 -15.72 -16.72 -6.78
C GLU A 2 -14.75 -17.41 -7.75
N PRO A 3 -13.55 -16.84 -7.96
CA PRO A 3 -12.47 -17.54 -8.65
C PRO A 3 -12.19 -18.91 -8.03
N ASP A 4 -11.72 -19.86 -8.85
CA ASP A 4 -11.35 -21.19 -8.38
C ASP A 4 -10.21 -21.13 -7.34
N GLU A 5 -10.27 -21.97 -6.32
CA GLU A 5 -9.29 -21.99 -5.23
C GLU A 5 -7.89 -22.37 -5.74
N LEU A 6 -7.80 -23.21 -6.79
CA LEU A 6 -6.53 -23.53 -7.44
C LEU A 6 -5.89 -22.29 -8.08
N TRP A 7 -6.69 -21.48 -8.77
CA TRP A 7 -6.23 -20.22 -9.36
C TRP A 7 -5.78 -19.24 -8.28
N LYS A 8 -6.55 -19.11 -7.20
CA LYS A 8 -6.20 -18.23 -6.05
C LYS A 8 -4.86 -18.65 -5.45
N SER A 9 -4.66 -19.94 -5.24
CA SER A 9 -3.42 -20.51 -4.69
C SER A 9 -2.22 -20.26 -5.60
N GLU A 10 -2.35 -20.52 -6.91
CA GLU A 10 -1.24 -20.32 -7.85
C GLU A 10 -0.91 -18.83 -8.02
N MET A 11 -1.91 -17.96 -8.08
CA MET A 11 -1.70 -16.50 -8.12
C MET A 11 -0.97 -16.01 -6.88
N LYS A 12 -1.40 -16.46 -5.70
CA LYS A 12 -0.76 -16.12 -4.43
C LYS A 12 0.70 -16.59 -4.41
N LYS A 13 0.97 -17.83 -4.83
CA LYS A 13 2.33 -18.39 -4.91
C LYS A 13 3.23 -17.56 -5.83
N ARG A 14 2.72 -17.11 -6.99
CA ARG A 14 3.47 -16.26 -7.92
C ARG A 14 3.81 -14.89 -7.32
N ILE A 15 2.85 -14.26 -6.63
CA ILE A 15 3.05 -12.97 -5.96
C ILE A 15 4.03 -13.12 -4.79
N ASP A 16 3.89 -14.18 -3.99
CA ASP A 16 4.78 -14.46 -2.86
C ASP A 16 6.23 -14.69 -3.35
N ALA A 17 6.43 -15.39 -4.47
CA ALA A 17 7.76 -15.58 -5.07
C ALA A 17 8.41 -14.27 -5.55
N ASN A 18 7.63 -13.40 -6.22
CA ASN A 18 8.10 -12.09 -6.65
C ASN A 18 8.43 -11.18 -5.44
N LEU A 19 7.56 -11.19 -4.42
CA LEU A 19 7.81 -10.48 -3.17
C LEU A 19 9.12 -10.93 -2.51
N GLU A 20 9.42 -12.23 -2.51
CA GLU A 20 10.67 -12.75 -1.97
C GLU A 20 11.91 -12.21 -2.72
N GLU A 21 11.84 -12.10 -4.04
CA GLU A 21 12.90 -11.51 -4.86
C GLU A 21 13.10 -10.01 -4.54
N LEU A 22 12.02 -9.23 -4.50
CA LEU A 22 12.08 -7.81 -4.16
C LEU A 22 12.59 -7.57 -2.74
N LEU A 23 12.26 -8.44 -1.78
CA LEU A 23 12.79 -8.35 -0.42
C LEU A 23 14.28 -8.67 -0.35
N LYS A 24 14.78 -9.59 -1.19
CA LYS A 24 16.23 -9.85 -1.33
C LYS A 24 16.95 -8.62 -1.88
N ASP A 25 16.39 -7.98 -2.91
CA ASP A 25 16.98 -6.78 -3.50
C ASP A 25 16.98 -5.58 -2.54
N ALA A 26 15.89 -5.38 -1.80
CA ALA A 26 15.80 -4.34 -0.78
C ALA A 26 16.84 -4.56 0.32
N ARG A 27 17.05 -5.81 0.74
CA ARG A 27 18.08 -6.17 1.71
C ARG A 27 19.49 -5.93 1.17
N LEU A 28 19.78 -6.37 -0.05
CA LEU A 28 21.07 -6.16 -0.69
C LEU A 28 21.39 -4.66 -0.82
N THR A 29 20.40 -3.86 -1.19
CA THR A 29 20.53 -2.40 -1.27
C THR A 29 20.83 -1.77 0.08
N TYR A 30 20.16 -2.24 1.14
CA TYR A 30 20.45 -1.80 2.51
C TYR A 30 21.88 -2.15 2.93
N GLU A 31 22.30 -3.41 2.74
CA GLU A 31 23.65 -3.87 3.08
C GLU A 31 24.72 -3.05 2.34
N GLN A 32 24.53 -2.80 1.02
CA GLN A 32 25.43 -1.95 0.24
C GLN A 32 25.52 -0.51 0.78
N LYS A 33 24.39 0.08 1.21
CA LYS A 33 24.38 1.43 1.80
C LYS A 33 25.06 1.47 3.16
N VAL A 34 24.90 0.43 3.97
CA VAL A 34 25.56 0.30 5.29
C VAL A 34 27.07 0.13 5.12
N ASP A 35 27.52 -0.69 4.17
CA ASP A 35 28.94 -0.91 3.88
C ASP A 35 29.60 0.37 3.32
N ALA A 36 28.87 1.14 2.52
CA ALA A 36 29.32 2.45 2.05
C ALA A 36 29.35 3.51 3.18
N THR A 37 28.63 3.29 4.28
CA THR A 37 28.56 4.20 5.41
C THR A 37 29.68 3.89 6.42
N GLY A 38 30.53 4.89 6.69
CA GLY A 38 31.68 4.72 7.57
C GLY A 38 31.29 4.23 8.98
N PRO A 39 32.17 3.51 9.70
CA PRO A 39 31.85 2.89 10.99
C PRO A 39 31.58 3.89 12.13
N ARG A 40 31.88 5.19 11.93
CA ARG A 40 31.61 6.25 12.90
C ARG A 40 30.25 6.95 12.71
N GLU A 41 29.53 6.65 11.63
CA GLU A 41 28.23 7.26 11.30
C GLU A 41 27.07 6.39 11.83
N GLU A 42 27.00 6.18 13.14
CA GLU A 42 26.00 5.30 13.77
C GLU A 42 24.57 5.80 13.56
N GLU A 43 24.34 7.11 13.69
CA GLU A 43 23.04 7.75 13.46
C GLU A 43 22.53 7.47 12.04
N ARG A 44 23.38 7.64 11.03
CA ARG A 44 23.05 7.38 9.63
C ARG A 44 22.75 5.91 9.35
N ARG A 45 23.44 4.98 10.03
CA ARG A 45 23.11 3.54 9.94
C ARG A 45 21.74 3.23 10.54
N GLY A 46 21.36 3.94 11.61
CA GLY A 46 20.01 3.90 12.17
C GLY A 46 18.96 4.35 11.15
N GLU A 47 19.17 5.49 10.50
CA GLU A 47 18.29 5.99 9.43
C GLU A 47 18.13 4.98 8.29
N LEU A 48 19.24 4.43 7.79
CA LEU A 48 19.21 3.41 6.73
C LEU A 48 18.41 2.17 7.12
N TYR A 49 18.45 1.78 8.40
CA TYR A 49 17.68 0.65 8.90
C TYR A 49 16.17 0.95 8.93
N TYR A 50 15.78 2.16 9.34
CA TYR A 50 14.39 2.60 9.26
C TYR A 50 13.89 2.66 7.82
N ASP A 51 14.70 3.19 6.89
CA ASP A 51 14.39 3.20 5.46
C ASP A 51 14.16 1.78 4.92
N TYR A 52 15.01 0.83 5.31
CA TYR A 52 14.86 -0.58 4.93
C TYR A 52 13.55 -1.17 5.47
N LEU A 53 13.23 -0.94 6.75
CA LEU A 53 11.99 -1.43 7.35
C LEU A 53 10.75 -0.85 6.65
N GLN A 54 10.78 0.43 6.31
CA GLN A 54 9.71 1.08 5.56
C GLN A 54 9.57 0.45 4.17
N ALA A 55 10.67 0.26 3.44
CA ALA A 55 10.64 -0.38 2.13
C ALA A 55 10.07 -1.82 2.18
N VAL A 56 10.43 -2.61 3.21
CA VAL A 56 9.88 -3.95 3.42
C VAL A 56 8.37 -3.90 3.69
N GLN A 57 7.91 -2.93 4.48
CA GLN A 57 6.48 -2.76 4.75
C GLN A 57 5.71 -2.37 3.48
N ASP A 58 6.26 -1.46 2.68
CA ASP A 58 5.67 -0.98 1.43
C ASP A 58 5.56 -2.12 0.40
N LEU A 59 6.60 -2.94 0.25
CA LEU A 59 6.59 -4.13 -0.61
C LEU A 59 5.52 -5.14 -0.18
N ARG A 60 5.36 -5.34 1.14
CA ARG A 60 4.31 -6.24 1.67
C ARG A 60 2.90 -5.69 1.44
N SER A 61 2.69 -4.36 1.54
CA SER A 61 1.40 -3.78 1.14
C SER A 61 1.14 -3.96 -0.35
N TRP A 62 2.14 -3.68 -1.18
CA TRP A 62 2.01 -3.83 -2.63
C TRP A 62 1.60 -5.26 -3.01
N ALA A 63 2.22 -6.28 -2.42
CA ALA A 63 1.86 -7.68 -2.69
C ALA A 63 0.39 -8.01 -2.30
N ARG A 64 -0.11 -7.46 -1.19
CA ARG A 64 -1.51 -7.62 -0.78
C ARG A 64 -2.45 -6.94 -1.78
N ASP A 65 -2.12 -5.73 -2.19
CA ASP A 65 -2.93 -4.94 -3.12
C ASP A 65 -2.95 -5.59 -4.52
N GLU A 66 -1.82 -6.11 -5.00
CA GLU A 66 -1.73 -6.83 -6.27
C GLU A 66 -2.58 -8.11 -6.24
N TYR A 67 -2.55 -8.87 -5.15
CA TYR A 67 -3.39 -10.06 -5.00
C TYR A 67 -4.88 -9.71 -4.99
N ALA A 68 -5.27 -8.67 -4.24
CA ALA A 68 -6.65 -8.18 -4.23
C ALA A 68 -7.09 -7.67 -5.61
N GLY A 69 -6.22 -6.95 -6.32
CA GLY A 69 -6.47 -6.45 -7.67
C GLY A 69 -6.56 -7.57 -8.71
N ALA A 70 -5.77 -8.63 -8.58
CA ALA A 70 -5.87 -9.82 -9.42
C ALA A 70 -7.22 -10.53 -9.21
N LEU A 71 -7.64 -10.72 -7.95
CA LEU A 71 -8.94 -11.31 -7.62
C LEU A 71 -10.11 -10.52 -8.23
N GLU A 72 -10.04 -9.20 -8.15
CA GLU A 72 -11.09 -8.33 -8.68
C GLU A 72 -11.14 -8.36 -10.21
N ARG A 73 -9.98 -8.42 -10.89
CA ARG A 73 -9.92 -8.60 -12.35
C ARG A 73 -10.58 -9.90 -12.78
N GLU A 74 -10.24 -11.01 -12.12
CA GLU A 74 -10.80 -12.33 -12.40
C GLU A 74 -12.31 -12.36 -12.18
N ARG A 75 -12.80 -11.75 -11.09
CA ARG A 75 -14.25 -11.62 -10.83
C ARG A 75 -14.97 -10.87 -11.94
N LYS A 76 -14.39 -9.77 -12.41
CA LYS A 76 -14.95 -8.98 -13.53
C LYS A 76 -14.93 -9.75 -14.84
N GLU A 77 -13.89 -10.54 -15.09
CA GLU A 77 -13.80 -11.37 -16.29
C GLU A 77 -14.88 -12.48 -16.28
N ILE A 78 -15.07 -13.15 -15.14
CA ILE A 78 -16.16 -14.13 -14.96
C ILE A 78 -17.53 -13.46 -15.15
N GLU A 79 -17.74 -12.26 -14.59
CA GLU A 79 -18.98 -11.52 -14.73
C GLU A 79 -19.24 -11.10 -16.19
N TRP A 80 -18.21 -10.60 -16.87
CA TRP A 80 -18.27 -10.24 -18.29
C TRP A 80 -18.66 -11.44 -19.16
N CYS A 81 -18.01 -12.59 -18.95
CA CYS A 81 -18.31 -13.81 -19.67
C CYS A 81 -19.77 -14.23 -19.51
N ARG A 82 -20.31 -14.11 -18.29
CA ARG A 82 -21.72 -14.41 -18.00
C ARG A 82 -22.67 -13.45 -18.73
N GLU A 83 -22.42 -12.15 -18.64
CA GLU A 83 -23.28 -11.11 -19.24
C GLU A 83 -23.31 -11.18 -20.76
N SER A 84 -22.20 -11.61 -21.37
CA SER A 84 -22.09 -11.74 -22.83
C SER A 84 -22.91 -12.89 -23.41
N GLY A 85 -23.54 -13.73 -22.56
CA GLY A 85 -24.32 -14.90 -23.01
C GLY A 85 -23.50 -15.96 -23.74
N ALA A 86 -22.17 -15.80 -23.79
CA ALA A 86 -21.25 -16.82 -24.25
C ALA A 86 -21.16 -17.84 -23.12
N GLU A 87 -21.83 -18.98 -23.28
CA GLU A 87 -21.55 -20.15 -22.44
C GLU A 87 -20.06 -20.43 -22.56
N VAL A 88 -19.29 -20.05 -21.54
CA VAL A 88 -17.87 -20.34 -21.49
C VAL A 88 -17.76 -21.86 -21.42
N PRO A 89 -17.27 -22.54 -22.48
CA PRO A 89 -17.06 -23.96 -22.40
C PRO A 89 -16.00 -24.18 -21.33
N VAL A 90 -16.42 -24.80 -20.23
CA VAL A 90 -15.56 -25.12 -19.09
C VAL A 90 -14.41 -25.99 -19.61
N GLY A 91 -13.24 -25.36 -19.81
CA GLY A 91 -12.03 -26.02 -20.28
C GLY A 91 -11.45 -25.58 -21.63
N PHE A 92 -12.04 -24.62 -22.37
CA PHE A 92 -11.52 -24.26 -23.72
C PHE A 92 -10.80 -22.90 -23.82
N VAL A 93 -10.91 -22.03 -22.81
CA VAL A 93 -10.37 -20.66 -22.89
C VAL A 93 -8.84 -20.61 -22.69
N ASP A 94 -8.22 -21.68 -22.21
CA ASP A 94 -6.82 -21.58 -21.78
C ASP A 94 -5.80 -21.80 -22.91
N GLU A 95 -6.01 -22.71 -23.84
CA GLU A 95 -4.95 -23.05 -24.81
C GLU A 95 -4.87 -22.05 -25.98
N ALA A 96 -5.99 -21.76 -26.66
CA ALA A 96 -5.98 -20.97 -27.89
C ALA A 96 -5.64 -19.49 -27.64
N GLN A 97 -6.11 -18.93 -26.52
CA GLN A 97 -5.85 -17.54 -26.18
C GLN A 97 -4.45 -17.35 -25.58
N LYS A 98 -3.90 -18.36 -24.88
CA LYS A 98 -2.47 -18.40 -24.52
C LYS A 98 -1.59 -18.52 -25.75
N GLU A 99 -1.99 -19.30 -26.76
CA GLU A 99 -1.25 -19.44 -28.01
C GLU A 99 -1.22 -18.12 -28.79
N GLU A 100 -2.35 -17.41 -28.90
CA GLU A 100 -2.38 -16.07 -29.51
C GLU A 100 -1.55 -15.04 -28.74
N GLN A 101 -1.64 -15.02 -27.39
CA GLN A 101 -0.81 -14.13 -26.57
C GLN A 101 0.67 -14.46 -26.68
N TYR A 102 1.04 -15.73 -26.76
CA TYR A 102 2.41 -16.19 -26.95
C TYR A 102 2.96 -15.76 -28.33
N LEU A 103 2.17 -15.93 -29.40
CA LEU A 103 2.53 -15.47 -30.74
C LEU A 103 2.72 -13.95 -30.80
N MET A 104 1.90 -13.19 -30.06
CA MET A 104 2.01 -11.73 -30.01
C MET A 104 3.26 -11.27 -29.26
N LEU A 105 3.59 -11.90 -28.13
CA LEU A 105 4.80 -11.63 -27.37
C LEU A 105 6.08 -12.03 -28.13
N ASP A 106 6.04 -13.15 -28.84
CA ASP A 106 7.15 -13.59 -29.69
C ASP A 106 7.36 -12.64 -30.88
N ALA A 107 6.28 -12.15 -31.49
CA ALA A 107 6.35 -11.11 -32.51
C ALA A 107 6.99 -9.82 -31.98
N PHE A 108 6.65 -9.38 -30.76
CA PHE A 108 7.29 -8.22 -30.12
C PHE A 108 8.77 -8.45 -29.85
N ARG A 109 9.15 -9.64 -29.38
CA ARG A 109 10.56 -10.00 -29.15
C ARG A 109 11.36 -9.93 -30.44
N ARG A 110 10.87 -10.56 -31.52
CA ARG A 110 11.51 -10.50 -32.85
C ARG A 110 11.61 -9.06 -33.38
N MET A 111 10.58 -8.25 -33.16
CA MET A 111 10.56 -6.84 -33.61
C MET A 111 11.56 -5.98 -32.82
N THR A 112 11.75 -6.28 -31.53
CA THR A 112 12.70 -5.60 -30.65
C THR A 112 14.14 -6.01 -30.97
N GLU A 113 14.37 -7.30 -31.22
CA GLU A 113 15.66 -7.84 -31.69
C GLU A 113 16.05 -7.28 -33.06
N ALA A 114 15.10 -7.18 -34.00
CA ALA A 114 15.33 -6.56 -35.31
C ALA A 114 15.66 -5.06 -35.22
N ARG A 115 15.07 -4.35 -34.24
CA ARG A 115 15.37 -2.92 -33.99
C ARG A 115 16.74 -2.70 -33.34
N LEU A 116 17.18 -3.62 -32.49
CA LEU A 116 18.46 -3.51 -31.79
C LEU A 116 19.63 -4.15 -32.54
N GLY A 117 19.37 -5.10 -33.45
CA GLY A 117 20.37 -5.78 -34.28
C GLY A 117 20.73 -5.06 -35.59
N GLY A 118 20.12 -3.89 -35.87
CA GLY A 118 20.32 -3.14 -37.12
C GLY A 118 21.57 -2.25 -37.20
N SER A 119 22.38 -2.17 -36.14
CA SER A 119 23.67 -1.49 -36.19
C SER A 119 24.76 -2.45 -36.66
N ARG A 120 24.77 -2.70 -37.97
CA ARG A 120 25.89 -3.30 -38.71
C ARG A 120 27.14 -2.44 -38.49
N PRO A 121 28.19 -2.95 -37.83
CA PRO A 121 29.48 -2.27 -37.82
C PRO A 121 30.12 -2.52 -39.20
N GLU A 122 30.21 -1.47 -40.02
CA GLU A 122 31.17 -1.48 -41.12
C GLU A 122 32.56 -1.50 -40.48
N THR A 123 33.16 -2.68 -40.50
CA THR A 123 34.52 -2.91 -40.04
C THR A 123 35.35 -3.02 -41.30
N ASP A 124 36.12 -1.98 -41.59
CA ASP A 124 37.20 -2.02 -42.57
C ASP A 124 38.21 -3.10 -42.18
N GLU A 125 38.39 -4.03 -43.13
CA GLU A 125 39.61 -4.71 -43.53
C GLU A 125 40.84 -4.59 -42.60
N SER A 126 41.20 -5.68 -41.92
CA SER A 126 42.58 -6.19 -41.84
C SER A 126 42.57 -7.58 -41.22
N GLY A 127 42.97 -8.57 -42.03
CA GLY A 127 42.88 -9.99 -41.70
C GLY A 127 43.82 -10.46 -40.58
N VAL A 128 43.58 -11.69 -40.13
CA VAL A 128 44.49 -12.83 -40.24
C VAL A 128 43.72 -14.11 -39.84
N SER A 129 43.95 -15.13 -40.65
CA SER A 129 43.51 -16.52 -40.60
C SER A 129 43.61 -17.23 -39.23
N SER A 130 42.58 -18.02 -38.87
CA SER A 130 42.70 -19.50 -38.73
C SER A 130 41.39 -20.17 -38.27
N ALA A 131 41.01 -21.20 -39.03
CA ALA A 131 40.50 -22.54 -38.68
C ALA A 131 39.78 -22.75 -37.32
N GLU A 132 38.76 -23.59 -37.14
CA GLU A 132 37.99 -24.55 -37.96
C GLU A 132 36.85 -25.05 -37.03
N SER A 133 35.84 -25.71 -37.62
CA SER A 133 35.00 -26.77 -37.00
C SER A 133 33.56 -26.40 -36.58
N SER A 134 32.69 -26.46 -37.58
CA SER A 134 31.47 -27.29 -37.70
C SER A 134 30.72 -27.75 -36.44
N VAL A 135 29.40 -27.47 -36.38
CA VAL A 135 28.34 -28.52 -36.38
C VAL A 135 27.08 -27.96 -37.07
N ILE A 136 26.58 -28.74 -38.02
CA ILE A 136 25.37 -28.56 -38.84
C ILE A 136 24.16 -29.10 -38.07
N PHE A 137 23.05 -28.37 -38.04
CA PHE A 137 21.73 -29.00 -37.87
C PHE A 137 20.63 -28.20 -38.59
N THR A 138 20.03 -28.84 -39.59
CA THR A 138 18.97 -28.32 -40.47
C THR A 138 17.60 -28.74 -39.91
N PRO A 139 16.59 -27.84 -39.85
CA PRO A 139 15.20 -28.26 -39.67
C PRO A 139 14.46 -28.45 -41.00
N PRO A 140 13.45 -29.35 -41.06
CA PRO A 140 12.82 -29.78 -42.30
C PRO A 140 11.71 -28.84 -42.78
N GLN A 141 11.63 -28.68 -44.10
CA GLN A 141 10.46 -28.13 -44.79
C GLN A 141 9.28 -29.11 -44.74
N ARG A 142 8.05 -28.59 -44.59
CA ARG A 142 6.84 -29.34 -44.95
C ARG A 142 5.73 -28.42 -45.49
N SER A 143 5.59 -28.50 -46.81
CA SER A 143 4.35 -28.65 -47.59
C SER A 143 3.26 -27.58 -47.50
N GLU A 144 3.20 -26.78 -48.56
CA GLU A 144 1.96 -26.20 -49.08
C GLU A 144 1.01 -27.28 -49.60
N SER A 145 -0.29 -27.11 -49.35
CA SER A 145 -1.34 -27.76 -50.13
C SER A 145 -2.51 -26.80 -50.34
N VAL A 146 -3.08 -26.94 -51.53
CA VAL A 146 -3.90 -26.00 -52.27
C VAL A 146 -5.28 -26.63 -52.47
N LEU A 147 -6.32 -25.78 -52.39
CA LEU A 147 -7.72 -25.93 -52.86
C LEU A 147 -8.65 -26.96 -52.18
N SER A 148 -9.80 -26.47 -51.71
CA SER A 148 -11.10 -26.98 -52.20
C SER A 148 -12.23 -26.00 -51.90
N SER A 149 -13.06 -25.78 -52.91
CA SER A 149 -14.26 -24.96 -52.95
C SER A 149 -15.50 -25.81 -52.69
N ALA A 150 -16.47 -25.32 -51.91
CA ALA A 150 -17.90 -25.61 -52.10
C ALA A 150 -18.77 -24.72 -51.18
N GLU A 151 -19.51 -23.83 -51.86
CA GLU A 151 -20.89 -23.40 -51.63
C GLU A 151 -21.62 -23.89 -50.36
N SER A 152 -22.22 -22.97 -49.60
CA SER A 152 -23.67 -22.69 -49.64
C SER A 152 -24.21 -22.10 -48.34
N SER A 153 -25.31 -21.36 -48.50
CA SER A 153 -26.28 -20.91 -47.49
C SER A 153 -26.04 -19.58 -46.77
N ILE A 154 -26.62 -18.57 -47.42
CA ILE A 154 -27.12 -17.31 -46.89
C ILE A 154 -28.10 -17.58 -45.74
N ILE A 155 -27.80 -17.09 -44.53
CA ILE A 155 -28.81 -16.62 -43.58
C ILE A 155 -28.35 -15.24 -43.10
N PHE A 156 -29.15 -14.25 -43.49
CA PHE A 156 -29.01 -12.84 -43.14
C PHE A 156 -29.67 -12.62 -41.77
N THR A 157 -28.88 -12.23 -40.76
CA THR A 157 -29.41 -11.62 -39.52
C THR A 157 -28.73 -10.27 -39.31
N PRO A 158 -29.46 -9.15 -39.48
CA PRO A 158 -28.93 -7.82 -39.22
C PRO A 158 -29.33 -7.40 -37.80
N GLU A 159 -28.37 -7.25 -36.87
CA GLU A 159 -28.47 -6.38 -35.66
C GLU A 159 -27.23 -6.52 -34.74
N ARG A 160 -26.00 -6.37 -35.27
CA ARG A 160 -24.76 -6.40 -34.44
C ARG A 160 -23.98 -5.09 -34.38
N SER A 161 -24.43 -4.02 -35.03
CA SER A 161 -23.62 -2.80 -35.19
C SER A 161 -23.75 -1.76 -34.06
N VAL A 162 -24.70 -1.91 -33.13
CA VAL A 162 -24.91 -0.89 -32.07
C VAL A 162 -24.10 -1.21 -30.81
N ILE A 163 -23.91 -2.49 -30.49
CA ILE A 163 -23.18 -2.93 -29.28
C ILE A 163 -21.67 -2.73 -29.44
N ASP A 164 -21.12 -2.97 -30.64
CA ASP A 164 -19.69 -2.79 -30.91
C ASP A 164 -19.26 -1.31 -30.84
N GLU A 165 -20.17 -0.39 -31.19
CA GLU A 165 -19.89 1.05 -31.13
C GLU A 165 -19.84 1.56 -29.69
N GLU A 166 -20.70 1.05 -28.81
CA GLU A 166 -20.69 1.41 -27.38
C GLU A 166 -19.43 0.89 -26.66
N ILE A 167 -18.99 -0.33 -26.99
CA ILE A 167 -17.75 -0.91 -26.46
C ILE A 167 -16.54 -0.09 -26.93
N ARG A 168 -16.53 0.31 -28.20
CA ARG A 168 -15.48 1.17 -28.77
C ARG A 168 -15.40 2.53 -28.08
N LEU A 169 -16.55 3.18 -27.87
CA LEU A 169 -16.62 4.49 -27.21
C LEU A 169 -16.18 4.42 -25.74
N LYS A 170 -16.50 3.31 -25.06
CA LYS A 170 -16.09 3.06 -23.67
C LYS A 170 -14.58 2.79 -23.56
N ALA A 171 -14.00 2.06 -24.52
CA ALA A 171 -12.56 1.83 -24.60
C ALA A 171 -11.79 3.12 -24.89
N GLU A 172 -12.29 3.96 -25.80
CA GLU A 172 -11.72 5.27 -26.12
C GLU A 172 -11.73 6.21 -24.90
N LYS A 173 -12.86 6.28 -24.19
CA LYS A 173 -12.96 7.09 -22.95
C LYS A 173 -12.02 6.61 -21.84
N HIS A 174 -11.77 5.30 -21.74
CA HIS A 174 -10.82 4.76 -20.78
C HIS A 174 -9.37 5.09 -21.17
N ALA A 175 -9.05 5.08 -22.47
CA ALA A 175 -7.75 5.49 -22.98
C ALA A 175 -7.49 6.99 -22.72
N GLU A 176 -8.49 7.85 -22.92
CA GLU A 176 -8.39 9.29 -22.61
C GLU A 176 -8.12 9.53 -21.11
N GLN A 177 -8.80 8.78 -20.23
CA GLN A 177 -8.56 8.89 -18.78
C GLN A 177 -7.13 8.48 -18.40
N GLN A 178 -6.62 7.38 -18.98
CA GLN A 178 -5.24 6.95 -18.73
C GLN A 178 -4.22 7.97 -19.24
N GLU A 179 -4.47 8.58 -20.41
CA GLU A 179 -3.60 9.64 -20.93
C GLU A 179 -3.64 10.91 -20.06
N GLU A 180 -4.80 11.27 -19.51
CA GLU A 180 -4.91 12.38 -18.56
C GLU A 180 -4.12 12.12 -17.27
N PHE A 181 -4.21 10.90 -16.72
CA PHE A 181 -3.40 10.50 -15.57
C PHE A 181 -1.90 10.60 -15.86
N ARG A 182 -1.45 10.13 -17.03
CA ARG A 182 -0.05 10.23 -17.45
C ARG A 182 0.40 11.69 -17.58
N ARG A 183 -0.45 12.54 -18.18
CA ARG A 183 -0.20 13.98 -18.32
C ARG A 183 -0.08 14.68 -16.96
N ARG A 184 -0.92 14.33 -15.98
CA ARG A 184 -0.84 14.87 -14.61
C ARG A 184 0.43 14.40 -13.88
N ALA A 185 0.79 13.13 -14.01
CA ALA A 185 2.00 12.58 -13.40
C ALA A 185 3.28 13.26 -13.95
N GLU A 186 3.35 13.49 -15.27
CA GLU A 186 4.44 14.23 -15.90
C GLU A 186 4.48 15.70 -15.43
N GLY A 187 3.31 16.32 -15.23
CA GLY A 187 3.19 17.66 -14.66
C GLY A 187 3.81 17.77 -13.26
N ILE A 188 3.48 16.83 -12.37
CA ILE A 188 4.04 16.77 -11.02
C ILE A 188 5.57 16.59 -11.07
N LYS A 189 6.05 15.67 -11.91
CA LYS A 189 7.50 15.43 -12.08
C LYS A 189 8.24 16.69 -12.55
N LYS A 190 7.65 17.44 -13.47
CA LYS A 190 8.20 18.73 -13.96
C LYS A 190 8.18 19.81 -12.87
N SER A 191 7.12 19.88 -12.07
CA SER A 191 7.03 20.80 -10.92
C SER A 191 8.05 20.47 -9.82
N VAL A 192 8.34 19.19 -9.57
CA VAL A 192 9.37 18.76 -8.61
C VAL A 192 10.77 19.13 -9.13
N MET A 193 11.07 18.92 -10.42
CA MET A 193 12.37 19.30 -10.99
C MET A 193 12.59 20.81 -11.04
N GLN A 194 11.54 21.62 -11.18
CA GLN A 194 11.64 23.08 -11.20
C GLN A 194 11.72 23.72 -9.81
N ARG A 195 11.27 23.02 -8.75
CA ARG A 195 11.50 23.45 -7.37
C ARG A 195 12.95 23.16 -6.99
N LYS A 196 13.84 24.12 -7.29
CA LYS A 196 15.20 24.15 -6.73
C LYS A 196 15.11 23.94 -5.21
N PRO A 197 15.83 22.97 -4.63
CA PRO A 197 15.86 22.78 -3.19
C PRO A 197 16.43 24.07 -2.59
N THR A 198 15.55 24.85 -1.98
CA THR A 198 15.94 26.06 -1.27
C THR A 198 16.59 25.55 0.00
N SER A 199 17.91 25.71 0.10
CA SER A 199 18.74 25.25 1.22
C SER A 199 18.09 25.66 2.53
N PHE A 200 17.60 24.68 3.30
CA PHE A 200 17.08 24.90 4.62
C PHE A 200 18.27 25.24 5.52
N SER A 201 18.42 26.53 5.79
CA SER A 201 19.43 27.09 6.68
C SER A 201 19.22 26.54 8.08
N SER A 202 20.28 25.93 8.62
CA SER A 202 20.46 25.49 9.99
C SER A 202 19.94 26.49 11.02
N PHE A 203 19.07 26.05 11.93
CA PHE A 203 18.71 26.80 13.13
C PHE A 203 19.66 26.44 14.28
N SER A 204 20.33 27.46 14.79
CA SER A 204 21.33 27.40 15.85
C SER A 204 20.74 26.98 17.19
N ALA A 205 21.45 26.06 17.86
CA ALA A 205 21.27 25.74 19.27
C ALA A 205 21.52 26.97 20.15
N SER A 206 20.58 27.31 21.03
CA SER A 206 20.74 28.33 22.05
C SER A 206 20.88 27.69 23.42
N SER A 207 22.06 27.91 24.00
CA SER A 207 22.48 27.55 25.35
C SER A 207 21.70 28.33 26.40
N PHE A 208 21.25 27.68 27.47
CA PHE A 208 20.82 28.37 28.70
C PHE A 208 21.79 28.09 29.84
N ALA A 209 22.31 29.20 30.37
CA ALA A 209 23.27 29.29 31.45
C ALA A 209 22.60 29.14 32.82
N ALA A 210 23.35 28.58 33.76
CA ALA A 210 23.01 28.44 35.16
C ALA A 210 22.90 29.80 35.88
N SER A 211 22.03 29.86 36.89
CA SER A 211 22.20 30.80 38.01
C SER A 211 21.65 30.19 39.29
N ALA A 212 22.52 30.15 40.29
CA ALA A 212 22.26 29.79 41.66
C ALA A 212 21.84 31.03 42.45
N THR A 213 20.78 30.95 43.23
CA THR A 213 20.65 31.77 44.45
C THR A 213 19.71 31.10 45.44
N SER A 214 20.25 30.81 46.62
CA SER A 214 19.57 30.25 47.78
C SER A 214 18.87 31.34 48.59
N SER A 215 17.64 31.07 49.05
CA SER A 215 17.15 31.54 50.36
C SER A 215 15.93 30.71 50.79
N GLN A 216 15.94 30.34 52.06
CA GLN A 216 15.13 29.33 52.72
C GLN A 216 13.74 29.88 53.10
N SER A 217 12.69 29.11 52.79
CA SER A 217 11.39 29.18 53.47
C SER A 217 10.55 27.95 53.13
N ALA A 218 10.28 27.12 54.14
CA ALA A 218 9.29 26.02 54.22
C ALA A 218 8.98 25.28 52.90
N THR A 219 9.77 24.24 52.61
CA THR A 219 9.66 23.36 51.45
C THR A 219 8.37 22.52 51.45
N PRO A 220 7.45 22.68 50.47
CA PRO A 220 6.59 21.58 50.07
C PRO A 220 7.47 20.45 49.52
N THR A 221 7.22 19.21 49.95
CA THR A 221 7.88 18.01 49.43
C THR A 221 7.89 18.06 47.91
N PRO A 222 9.06 18.07 47.23
CA PRO A 222 9.12 18.17 45.79
C PRO A 222 8.46 16.92 45.21
N THR A 223 7.30 17.11 44.59
CA THR A 223 6.65 16.08 43.78
C THR A 223 7.68 15.63 42.74
N PRO A 224 8.02 14.33 42.67
CA PRO A 224 9.01 13.87 41.70
C PRO A 224 8.60 14.33 40.29
N PRO A 225 9.55 14.80 39.46
CA PRO A 225 9.25 15.22 38.11
C PRO A 225 8.57 14.05 37.39
N VAL A 226 7.36 14.30 36.89
CA VAL A 226 6.62 13.32 36.09
C VAL A 226 7.52 12.94 34.92
N SER A 227 8.01 11.70 34.90
CA SER A 227 8.87 11.20 33.84
C SER A 227 8.13 11.38 32.51
N GLN A 228 8.58 12.35 31.72
CA GLN A 228 8.09 12.54 30.37
C GLN A 228 8.46 11.29 29.57
N MET A 229 7.45 10.62 29.03
CA MET A 229 7.63 9.43 28.21
C MET A 229 8.47 9.80 26.97
N SER A 230 9.37 8.90 26.53
CA SER A 230 10.20 9.19 25.37
C SER A 230 9.38 9.20 24.08
N GLN A 231 9.89 9.85 23.03
CA GLN A 231 9.22 9.90 21.73
C GLN A 231 9.09 8.50 21.12
N GLU A 232 10.09 7.64 21.31
CA GLU A 232 10.08 6.25 20.86
C GLU A 232 8.94 5.47 21.53
N ASP A 233 8.74 5.67 22.83
CA ASP A 233 7.66 5.00 23.57
C ASP A 233 6.28 5.51 23.15
N MET A 234 6.14 6.80 22.86
CA MET A 234 4.91 7.34 22.24
C MET A 234 4.63 6.66 20.90
N MET A 235 5.63 6.58 20.03
CA MET A 235 5.47 5.93 18.72
C MET A 235 5.10 4.45 18.85
N ARG A 236 5.70 3.73 19.81
CA ARG A 236 5.35 2.34 20.11
C ARG A 236 3.89 2.18 20.54
N ILE A 237 3.37 3.09 21.36
CA ILE A 237 1.96 3.06 21.77
C ILE A 237 1.03 3.26 20.58
N PHE A 238 1.36 4.18 19.66
CA PHE A 238 0.56 4.40 18.46
C PHE A 238 0.54 3.18 17.53
N ILE A 239 1.70 2.58 17.28
CA ILE A 239 1.81 1.35 16.48
C ILE A 239 1.01 0.23 17.15
N PHE A 240 1.12 0.08 18.47
CA PHE A 240 0.37 -0.90 19.24
C PHE A 240 -1.14 -0.69 19.13
N HIS A 241 -1.62 0.55 19.28
CA HIS A 241 -3.04 0.90 19.15
C HIS A 241 -3.58 0.68 17.75
N ASP A 242 -2.81 0.98 16.71
CA ASP A 242 -3.21 0.70 15.33
C ASP A 242 -3.32 -0.81 15.07
N GLN A 243 -2.37 -1.60 15.58
CA GLN A 243 -2.44 -3.06 15.54
C GLN A 243 -3.64 -3.62 16.32
N GLN A 244 -4.05 -2.98 17.43
CA GLN A 244 -5.26 -3.35 18.17
C GLN A 244 -6.51 -3.08 17.33
N TRP A 245 -6.62 -1.90 16.70
CA TRP A 245 -7.73 -1.60 15.78
C TRP A 245 -7.84 -2.62 14.65
N MET A 246 -6.70 -2.99 14.05
CA MET A 246 -6.65 -4.01 13.00
C MET A 246 -7.12 -5.37 13.53
N ARG A 247 -6.69 -5.76 14.73
CA ARG A 247 -7.13 -7.01 15.36
C ARG A 247 -8.63 -7.03 15.61
N ILE A 248 -9.20 -5.99 16.23
CA ILE A 248 -10.64 -5.91 16.54
C ILE A 248 -11.47 -5.91 15.24
N THR A 249 -10.96 -5.28 14.18
CA THR A 249 -11.66 -5.16 12.89
C THR A 249 -11.60 -6.44 12.06
N GLN A 250 -10.42 -7.05 11.94
CA GLN A 250 -10.18 -8.20 11.05
C GLN A 250 -10.57 -9.52 11.69
N LEU A 251 -10.36 -9.66 12.99
CA LEU A 251 -10.66 -10.89 13.69
C LEU A 251 -12.13 -10.87 14.11
N SER A 252 -12.98 -11.45 13.25
CA SER A 252 -14.23 -12.06 13.69
C SER A 252 -14.02 -13.12 14.79
N ALA A 253 -12.75 -13.51 15.03
CA ALA A 253 -12.33 -14.49 16.01
C ALA A 253 -12.34 -14.02 17.48
N PHE A 254 -12.58 -12.73 17.77
CA PHE A 254 -12.92 -12.30 19.14
C PHE A 254 -14.45 -12.28 19.29
N PRO A 255 -15.07 -13.36 19.79
CA PRO A 255 -16.52 -13.41 19.96
C PRO A 255 -16.99 -12.40 21.02
N VAL A 256 -16.11 -12.08 21.98
CA VAL A 256 -16.39 -11.19 23.10
C VAL A 256 -15.29 -10.14 23.16
N LEU A 257 -15.68 -8.86 23.20
CA LEU A 257 -14.79 -7.72 23.39
C LEU A 257 -15.07 -7.09 24.75
N HIS A 258 -14.04 -6.74 25.50
CA HIS A 258 -14.14 -6.04 26.78
C HIS A 258 -13.75 -4.58 26.64
N PHE A 259 -14.06 -3.76 27.65
CA PHE A 259 -13.65 -2.36 27.68
C PHE A 259 -12.13 -2.19 27.50
N GLY A 260 -11.36 -3.12 28.06
CA GLY A 260 -9.90 -3.10 27.98
C GLY A 260 -9.29 -3.43 26.62
N ASP A 261 -10.07 -4.00 25.69
CA ASP A 261 -9.56 -4.41 24.38
C ASP A 261 -9.49 -3.24 23.40
N PHE A 262 -10.25 -2.17 23.64
CA PHE A 262 -10.28 -1.01 22.76
C PHE A 262 -8.99 -0.18 22.93
N PRO A 263 -8.38 0.27 21.82
CA PRO A 263 -7.18 1.11 21.85
C PRO A 263 -7.55 2.57 22.17
N TRP A 264 -7.90 2.83 23.43
CA TRP A 264 -8.25 4.16 23.92
C TRP A 264 -7.11 5.16 23.64
N PRO A 265 -7.43 6.41 23.24
CA PRO A 265 -6.41 7.40 22.89
C PRO A 265 -5.75 7.97 24.15
N LEU A 266 -4.95 7.14 24.83
CA LEU A 266 -4.17 7.48 26.01
C LEU A 266 -2.71 7.10 25.78
N LEU A 267 -1.79 7.87 26.37
CA LEU A 267 -0.36 7.57 26.35
C LEU A 267 0.00 6.48 27.38
N SER A 268 -0.70 5.34 27.33
CA SER A 268 -0.46 4.18 28.19
C SER A 268 -0.63 2.88 27.40
N PHE A 269 0.25 1.91 27.62
CA PHE A 269 0.07 0.55 27.08
C PHE A 269 -1.09 -0.21 27.75
N GLY A 270 -1.45 0.20 28.97
CA GLY A 270 -2.60 -0.33 29.68
C GLY A 270 -3.89 0.34 29.24
N ALA A 271 -4.97 -0.44 29.20
CA ALA A 271 -6.29 0.11 29.03
C ALA A 271 -6.74 0.85 30.30
N PRO A 272 -7.55 1.92 30.15
CA PRO A 272 -8.11 2.63 31.28
C PRO A 272 -8.98 1.68 32.10
N ARG A 273 -8.98 1.86 33.43
CA ARG A 273 -9.82 1.05 34.33
C ARG A 273 -11.29 1.44 34.28
N GLY A 274 -11.60 2.59 33.70
CA GLY A 274 -12.96 3.05 33.48
C GLY A 274 -13.01 4.38 32.75
N VAL A 275 -14.24 4.85 32.50
CA VAL A 275 -14.51 6.05 31.70
C VAL A 275 -13.90 7.32 32.33
N GLY A 276 -13.74 7.36 33.66
CA GLY A 276 -13.17 8.53 34.36
C GLY A 276 -11.69 8.79 34.08
N GLU A 277 -10.95 7.79 33.60
CA GLU A 277 -9.53 7.95 33.21
C GLU A 277 -9.36 8.55 31.80
N LEU A 278 -10.45 8.60 31.01
CA LEU A 278 -10.47 9.21 29.68
C LEU A 278 -10.64 10.74 29.80
N GLY A 279 -9.67 11.44 30.39
CA GLY A 279 -9.69 12.89 30.49
C GLY A 279 -9.24 13.60 29.20
N VAL A 280 -9.70 14.85 29.00
CA VAL A 280 -9.26 15.73 27.89
C VAL A 280 -7.74 15.75 27.77
N GLU A 281 -7.03 15.94 28.89
CA GLU A 281 -5.56 16.06 28.90
C GLU A 281 -4.86 14.79 28.39
N GLY A 282 -5.40 13.61 28.72
CA GLY A 282 -4.87 12.34 28.25
C GLY A 282 -5.09 12.13 26.75
N VAL A 283 -6.29 12.45 26.27
CA VAL A 283 -6.64 12.40 24.84
C VAL A 283 -5.85 13.43 24.03
N GLU A 284 -5.70 14.64 24.56
CA GLU A 284 -4.88 15.71 24.00
C GLU A 284 -3.41 15.28 23.92
N GLY A 285 -2.84 14.80 25.03
CA GLY A 285 -1.48 14.28 25.07
C GLY A 285 -1.24 13.15 24.05
N TYR A 286 -2.20 12.24 23.90
CA TYR A 286 -2.15 11.22 22.85
C TYR A 286 -2.08 11.86 21.46
N MET A 287 -3.05 12.69 21.10
CA MET A 287 -3.17 13.26 19.74
C MET A 287 -1.95 14.09 19.31
N PHE A 288 -1.31 14.79 20.24
CA PHE A 288 -0.17 15.67 19.94
C PHE A 288 1.20 15.03 20.18
N GLY A 289 1.29 14.03 21.05
CA GLY A 289 2.58 13.49 21.52
C GLY A 289 3.42 12.80 20.45
N ALA A 290 2.85 11.85 19.69
CA ALA A 290 3.67 10.94 18.88
C ALA A 290 4.29 11.51 17.61
N PHE A 291 3.81 12.65 17.13
CA PHE A 291 4.19 13.15 15.81
C PHE A 291 4.93 14.47 15.83
N GLY A 292 5.39 14.92 17.01
CA GLY A 292 6.11 16.18 17.16
C GLY A 292 5.39 17.31 16.42
N ILE A 293 4.06 17.34 16.53
CA ILE A 293 3.22 18.20 15.69
C ILE A 293 3.57 19.64 16.03
N CYS A 294 4.44 20.23 15.23
CA CYS A 294 4.66 21.66 15.26
C CYS A 294 3.33 22.31 14.94
N ARG A 295 2.94 23.27 15.76
CA ARG A 295 1.69 24.04 15.64
C ARG A 295 1.50 24.68 14.26
N GLU A 296 2.59 24.78 13.50
CA GLU A 296 2.70 25.21 12.10
C GLU A 296 1.89 24.36 11.12
N ASP A 297 1.73 23.05 11.36
CA ASP A 297 0.95 22.13 10.51
C ASP A 297 -0.48 21.93 11.04
N LEU A 298 -1.15 23.04 11.38
CA LEU A 298 -2.50 23.07 11.95
C LEU A 298 -3.50 22.26 11.12
N GLN A 299 -3.43 22.33 9.80
CA GLN A 299 -4.36 21.65 8.92
C GLN A 299 -4.22 20.12 8.96
N LYS A 300 -2.97 19.61 8.96
CA LYS A 300 -2.71 18.16 9.08
C LYS A 300 -3.18 17.64 10.44
N THR A 301 -3.02 18.47 11.47
CA THR A 301 -3.50 18.17 12.83
C THR A 301 -5.02 18.08 12.88
N LYS A 302 -5.73 19.07 12.31
CA LYS A 302 -7.19 19.05 12.18
C LYS A 302 -7.65 17.80 11.43
N GLU A 303 -6.97 17.43 10.34
CA GLU A 303 -7.30 16.23 9.57
C GLU A 303 -7.13 14.95 10.38
N ARG A 304 -6.02 14.80 11.11
CA ARG A 304 -5.79 13.65 12.00
C ARG A 304 -6.81 13.55 13.13
N VAL A 305 -7.18 14.67 13.74
CA VAL A 305 -8.24 14.71 14.77
C VAL A 305 -9.57 14.26 14.17
N ARG A 306 -9.93 14.73 12.98
CA ARG A 306 -11.14 14.27 12.28
C ARG A 306 -11.07 12.79 11.92
N GLU A 307 -9.91 12.28 11.52
CA GLU A 307 -9.72 10.85 11.23
C GLU A 307 -9.91 9.99 12.48
N HIS A 308 -9.31 10.37 13.60
CA HIS A 308 -9.54 9.70 14.89
C HIS A 308 -10.99 9.80 15.33
N MET A 309 -11.62 10.97 15.15
CA MET A 309 -13.03 11.16 15.45
C MET A 309 -13.91 10.24 14.59
N LYS A 310 -13.58 9.99 13.32
CA LYS A 310 -14.32 9.02 12.48
C LYS A 310 -14.22 7.58 12.99
N LYS A 311 -13.10 7.20 13.63
CA LYS A 311 -12.93 5.86 14.24
C LYS A 311 -13.85 5.67 15.45
N TRP A 312 -14.03 6.72 16.26
CA TRP A 312 -14.77 6.69 17.53
C TRP A 312 -16.22 7.15 17.46
N SER A 313 -16.54 8.06 16.54
CA SER A 313 -17.92 8.48 16.30
C SER A 313 -18.74 7.23 16.12
N CYS A 314 -19.94 7.18 16.72
CA CYS A 314 -20.99 6.17 16.48
C CYS A 314 -21.41 6.19 15.00
N SER A 315 -20.46 5.91 14.11
CA SER A 315 -20.76 5.36 12.82
C SER A 315 -21.54 4.10 13.11
N GLU A 316 -22.51 3.86 12.26
CA GLU A 316 -23.31 2.64 12.26
C GLU A 316 -22.42 1.39 12.42
N ARG A 317 -21.16 1.44 11.95
CA ARG A 317 -20.15 0.40 12.15
C ARG A 317 -19.76 0.18 13.62
N PHE A 318 -19.54 1.22 14.42
CA PHE A 318 -19.12 1.03 15.83
C PHE A 318 -20.20 0.32 16.64
N GLU A 319 -21.46 0.77 16.49
CA GLU A 319 -22.59 0.15 17.18
C GLU A 319 -22.91 -1.24 16.64
N ASN A 320 -22.92 -1.41 15.32
CA ASN A 320 -23.33 -2.69 14.73
C ASN A 320 -22.24 -3.75 14.70
N VAL A 321 -20.96 -3.37 14.71
CA VAL A 321 -19.85 -4.34 14.60
C VAL A 321 -19.19 -4.56 15.94
N PHE A 322 -18.81 -3.50 16.65
CA PHE A 322 -18.02 -3.63 17.88
C PHE A 322 -18.90 -3.78 19.12
N LEU A 323 -19.89 -2.91 19.33
CA LEU A 323 -20.74 -3.00 20.53
C LEU A 323 -21.56 -4.29 20.62
N LYS A 324 -21.94 -4.89 19.48
CA LYS A 324 -22.63 -6.20 19.47
C LYS A 324 -21.77 -7.33 20.05
N ARG A 325 -20.44 -7.21 19.96
CA ARG A 325 -19.48 -8.17 20.53
C ARG A 325 -19.12 -7.87 21.98
N VAL A 326 -19.47 -6.68 22.51
CA VAL A 326 -19.26 -6.36 23.92
C VAL A 326 -20.41 -6.96 24.74
N PRO A 327 -20.14 -7.74 25.80
CA PRO A 327 -21.18 -8.34 26.61
C PRO A 327 -22.00 -7.26 27.32
N GLU A 328 -23.30 -7.48 27.48
CA GLU A 328 -24.15 -6.60 28.31
C GLU A 328 -23.95 -6.85 29.80
N GLU A 329 -23.46 -8.04 30.15
CA GLU A 329 -23.17 -8.43 31.51
C GLU A 329 -22.15 -7.46 32.15
N GLY A 330 -22.41 -7.07 33.40
CA GLY A 330 -21.56 -6.12 34.12
C GLY A 330 -21.60 -4.68 33.61
N GLY A 331 -22.44 -4.35 32.62
CA GLY A 331 -22.54 -3.00 32.07
C GLY A 331 -21.35 -2.58 31.19
N GLU A 332 -20.53 -3.52 30.73
CA GLU A 332 -19.36 -3.23 29.90
C GLU A 332 -19.74 -2.55 28.57
N ARG A 333 -20.83 -3.00 27.93
CA ARG A 333 -21.34 -2.37 26.70
C ARG A 333 -21.67 -0.89 26.90
N GLU A 334 -22.29 -0.54 28.03
CA GLU A 334 -22.59 0.84 28.37
C GLU A 334 -21.30 1.62 28.70
N MET A 335 -20.32 0.97 29.33
CA MET A 335 -19.02 1.57 29.60
C MET A 335 -18.26 1.91 28.31
N VAL A 336 -18.23 1.00 27.34
CA VAL A 336 -17.63 1.24 26.01
C VAL A 336 -18.36 2.34 25.27
N ARG A 337 -19.70 2.33 25.27
CA ARG A 337 -20.53 3.37 24.66
C ARG A 337 -20.25 4.75 25.26
N LYS A 338 -20.24 4.86 26.58
CA LYS A 338 -19.91 6.11 27.30
C LYS A 338 -18.47 6.56 27.05
N GLY A 339 -17.51 5.63 27.07
CA GLY A 339 -16.11 5.91 26.78
C GLY A 339 -15.92 6.46 25.37
N ALA A 340 -16.53 5.82 24.36
CA ALA A 340 -16.47 6.28 22.98
C ALA A 340 -17.13 7.67 22.81
N ALA A 341 -18.29 7.89 23.40
CA ALA A 341 -18.97 9.19 23.39
C ALA A 341 -18.11 10.29 24.05
N LEU A 342 -17.45 9.97 25.17
CA LEU A 342 -16.57 10.90 25.87
C LEU A 342 -15.31 11.24 25.05
N VAL A 343 -14.67 10.25 24.42
CA VAL A 343 -13.55 10.47 23.50
C VAL A 343 -13.96 11.39 22.35
N VAL A 344 -15.13 11.17 21.75
CA VAL A 344 -15.64 12.03 20.66
C VAL A 344 -15.91 13.45 21.16
N ALA A 345 -16.43 13.62 22.37
CA ALA A 345 -16.61 14.94 22.98
C ALA A 345 -15.27 15.66 23.17
N HIS A 346 -14.25 14.96 23.67
CA HIS A 346 -12.90 15.52 23.85
C HIS A 346 -12.21 15.84 22.52
N LEU A 347 -12.35 14.98 21.51
CA LEU A 347 -11.82 15.25 20.17
C LEU A 347 -12.52 16.46 19.52
N ASN A 348 -13.83 16.65 19.73
CA ASN A 348 -14.54 17.84 19.29
C ASN A 348 -14.07 19.10 20.03
N GLU A 349 -13.83 19.02 21.34
CA GLU A 349 -13.27 20.12 22.12
C GLU A 349 -11.88 20.52 21.59
N ILE A 350 -11.00 19.55 21.38
CA ILE A 350 -9.67 19.77 20.77
C ILE A 350 -9.83 20.41 19.39
N LEU A 351 -10.76 19.92 18.57
CA LEU A 351 -11.01 20.46 17.24
C LEU A 351 -11.49 21.92 17.27
N GLY A 352 -12.30 22.28 18.26
CA GLY A 352 -12.82 23.64 18.47
C GLY A 352 -11.79 24.64 18.98
N ARG A 353 -10.66 24.19 19.53
CA ARG A 353 -9.54 25.06 19.94
C ARG A 353 -8.68 25.54 18.76
N PHE A 354 -8.85 24.96 17.57
CA PHE A 354 -8.09 25.29 16.36
C PHE A 354 -8.91 26.10 15.35
#